data_AF-A0A5J4UQH7-F1
#
_entry.id   AF-A0A5J4UQH7-F1
#
_cell.length_a   1.000
_cell.length_b   1.000
_cell.length_c   1.000
_cell.angle_alpha   90.00
_cell.angle_beta   90.00
_cell.angle_gamma   90.00
#
_symmetry.space_group_name_H-M   'P 1'
#
loop_
_entity.id
_entity.type
_entity.pdbx_description
1 polymer ?
#
loop_
_entity_poly.entity_id
_entity_poly.type
_entity_poly.pdbx_seq_one_letter_code
_entity_poly.pdbx_strand_id
1 'polypeptide(L)'
;MQLVGMIEKSKEQKGSEQEIEQMNNKMNELEIKVRSLEVEKEQEKNRADLSEQENQKAISEIDKLKQKVNLTEQEKQKEIQEKQNTKSELEKQKRRADSEHAENDKLKQEKQKDLQEKQKSQFEVTRLTTENQNLQTEISKLRPQITSPKEQSKPEPKVQQIQQSVPSSLSTITYQSIIPDPNHVKQQENKIILKSHVATIAFNPVITSGIVRFGGFLEKHPSINFMIGIADSSAVFGSNKGPWEGENEKKTVRYYKEYDLYIQI
;
A
#
# COMPACT_ATOMS: atom_id res chain seq x y z
N MET A 1 -90.71 -91.66 22.19
CA MET A 1 -89.41 -91.20 21.64
C MET A 1 -89.43 -89.77 21.09
N GLN A 2 -90.56 -89.20 20.62
CA GLN A 2 -90.58 -87.84 20.02
C GLN A 2 -90.29 -86.68 20.99
N LEU A 3 -90.63 -86.81 22.28
CA LEU A 3 -90.45 -85.72 23.26
C LEU A 3 -88.97 -85.43 23.59
N VAL A 4 -88.11 -86.45 23.56
CA VAL A 4 -86.68 -86.33 23.93
C VAL A 4 -85.90 -85.55 22.87
N GLY A 5 -86.16 -85.81 21.58
CA GLY A 5 -85.51 -85.08 20.48
C GLY A 5 -85.93 -83.61 20.36
N MET A 6 -87.13 -83.24 20.85
CA MET A 6 -87.54 -81.82 20.93
C MET A 6 -86.84 -81.07 22.06
N ILE A 7 -86.59 -81.75 23.19
CA ILE A 7 -85.85 -81.19 24.33
C ILE A 7 -84.37 -80.98 23.98
N GLU A 8 -83.75 -81.92 23.26
CA GLU A 8 -82.36 -81.77 22.77
C GLU A 8 -82.24 -80.60 21.79
N LYS A 9 -83.10 -80.53 20.76
CA LYS A 9 -83.08 -79.39 19.81
C LYS A 9 -83.33 -78.04 20.48
N SER A 10 -84.22 -77.97 21.47
CA SER A 10 -84.49 -76.72 22.21
C SER A 10 -83.31 -76.29 23.10
N LYS A 11 -82.58 -77.25 23.69
CA LYS A 11 -81.36 -76.96 24.46
C LYS A 11 -80.22 -76.49 23.56
N GLU A 12 -80.05 -77.13 22.40
CA GLU A 12 -79.03 -76.78 21.41
C GLU A 12 -79.29 -75.39 20.81
N GLN A 13 -80.55 -75.06 20.51
CA GLN A 13 -80.94 -73.74 20.03
C GLN A 13 -80.71 -72.65 21.09
N LYS A 14 -81.08 -72.88 22.36
CA LYS A 14 -80.79 -71.93 23.46
C LYS A 14 -79.29 -71.73 23.71
N GLY A 15 -78.48 -72.78 23.55
CA GLY A 15 -77.02 -72.67 23.61
C GLY A 15 -76.46 -71.78 22.50
N SER A 16 -76.95 -71.95 21.27
CA SER A 16 -76.52 -71.13 20.12
C SER A 16 -76.92 -69.65 20.24
N GLU A 17 -78.09 -69.34 20.80
CA GLU A 17 -78.53 -67.96 21.03
C GLU A 17 -77.66 -67.24 22.08
N GLN A 18 -77.27 -67.94 23.14
CA GLN A 18 -76.38 -67.40 24.18
C GLN A 18 -74.96 -67.14 23.65
N GLU A 19 -74.45 -68.01 22.77
CA GLU A 19 -73.14 -67.81 22.11
C GLU A 19 -73.16 -66.61 21.16
N ILE A 20 -74.24 -66.40 20.40
CA ILE A 20 -74.42 -65.25 19.51
C ILE A 20 -74.46 -63.94 20.33
N GLU A 21 -75.17 -63.90 21.45
CA GLU A 21 -75.22 -62.73 22.32
C GLU A 21 -73.84 -62.40 22.93
N GLN A 22 -73.11 -63.42 23.40
CA GLN A 22 -71.74 -63.24 23.88
C GLN A 22 -70.80 -62.74 22.77
N MET A 23 -70.96 -63.23 21.54
CA MET A 23 -70.19 -62.79 20.39
C MET A 23 -70.48 -61.33 20.03
N ASN A 24 -71.74 -60.91 20.05
CA ASN A 24 -72.14 -59.52 19.80
C ASN A 24 -71.59 -58.56 20.86
N ASN A 25 -71.61 -58.95 22.13
CA ASN A 25 -71.04 -58.14 23.21
C ASN A 25 -69.52 -57.98 23.05
N LYS A 26 -68.81 -59.07 22.73
CA LYS A 26 -67.37 -59.03 22.42
C LYS A 26 -67.07 -58.18 21.18
N MET A 27 -67.90 -58.27 20.14
CA MET A 27 -67.74 -57.49 18.91
C MET A 27 -67.87 -55.99 19.19
N ASN A 28 -68.87 -55.59 19.98
CA ASN A 28 -69.06 -54.20 20.37
C ASN A 28 -67.90 -53.68 21.25
N GLU A 29 -67.38 -54.50 22.17
CA GLU A 29 -66.20 -54.14 22.97
C GLU A 29 -64.94 -53.96 22.09
N LEU A 30 -64.76 -54.84 21.09
CA LEU A 30 -63.66 -54.73 20.13
C LEU A 30 -63.79 -53.47 19.27
N GLU A 31 -64.98 -53.13 18.78
CA GLU A 31 -65.19 -51.90 18.00
C GLU A 31 -64.84 -50.63 18.81
N ILE A 32 -65.20 -50.57 20.09
CA ILE A 32 -64.85 -49.46 20.97
C ILE A 32 -63.33 -49.38 21.15
N LYS A 33 -62.65 -50.52 21.38
CA LYS A 33 -61.19 -50.58 21.50
C LYS A 33 -60.49 -50.15 20.22
N VAL A 34 -60.98 -50.58 19.05
CA VAL A 34 -60.43 -50.19 17.75
C VAL A 34 -60.53 -48.67 17.56
N ARG A 35 -61.69 -48.06 17.81
CA ARG A 35 -61.84 -46.59 17.72
C ARG A 35 -60.91 -45.86 18.70
N SER A 36 -60.76 -46.36 19.93
CA SER A 36 -59.84 -45.77 20.90
C SER A 36 -58.39 -45.82 20.44
N LEU A 37 -57.96 -46.95 19.87
CA LEU A 37 -56.61 -47.13 19.34
C LEU A 37 -56.35 -46.24 18.12
N GLU A 38 -57.35 -46.03 17.26
CA GLU A 38 -57.25 -45.10 16.13
C GLU A 38 -57.02 -43.66 16.59
N VAL A 39 -57.74 -43.22 17.63
CA VAL A 39 -57.54 -41.88 18.22
C VAL A 39 -56.16 -41.75 18.86
N GLU A 40 -55.72 -42.74 19.63
CA GLU A 40 -54.39 -42.73 20.27
C GLU A 40 -53.27 -42.70 19.21
N LYS A 41 -53.40 -43.49 18.15
CA LYS A 41 -52.45 -43.50 17.03
C LYS A 41 -52.35 -42.14 16.33
N GLU A 42 -53.48 -41.47 16.11
CA GLU A 42 -53.49 -40.14 15.50
C GLU A 42 -52.90 -39.07 16.44
N GLN A 43 -53.17 -39.16 17.74
CA GLN A 43 -52.55 -38.27 18.73
C GLN A 43 -51.03 -38.44 18.79
N GLU A 44 -50.54 -39.69 18.78
CA GLU A 44 -49.10 -39.96 18.82
C GLU A 44 -48.41 -39.49 17.54
N LYS A 45 -49.05 -39.66 16.38
CA LYS A 45 -48.56 -39.12 15.12
C LYS A 45 -48.41 -37.58 15.17
N ASN A 46 -49.44 -36.88 15.66
CA ASN A 46 -49.37 -35.42 15.80
C ASN A 46 -48.28 -34.96 16.78
N ARG A 47 -48.01 -35.73 17.85
CA ARG A 47 -46.90 -35.45 18.77
C ARG A 47 -45.55 -35.64 18.10
N ALA A 48 -45.38 -36.70 17.33
CA ALA A 48 -44.16 -36.96 16.58
C ALA A 48 -43.88 -35.84 15.57
N ASP A 49 -44.89 -35.42 14.80
CA ASP A 49 -44.77 -34.35 13.80
C ASP A 49 -44.37 -33.00 14.45
N LEU A 50 -44.97 -32.66 15.61
CA LEU A 50 -44.62 -31.45 16.36
C LEU A 50 -43.18 -31.51 16.87
N SER A 51 -42.75 -32.64 17.43
CA SER A 51 -41.39 -32.83 17.91
C SER A 51 -40.36 -32.76 16.78
N GLU A 52 -40.68 -33.31 15.61
CA GLU A 52 -39.82 -33.22 14.43
C GLU A 52 -39.71 -31.76 13.95
N GLN A 53 -40.82 -31.02 13.94
CA GLN A 53 -40.82 -29.60 13.57
C GLN A 53 -39.96 -28.76 14.54
N GLU A 54 -40.04 -29.01 15.84
CA GLU A 54 -39.22 -28.32 16.85
C GLU A 54 -37.73 -28.65 16.68
N ASN A 55 -37.40 -29.92 16.42
CA ASN A 55 -36.03 -30.34 16.14
C ASN A 55 -35.47 -29.66 14.89
N GLN A 56 -36.25 -29.56 13.81
CA GLN A 56 -35.83 -28.86 12.59
C GLN A 56 -35.58 -27.36 12.85
N LYS A 57 -36.43 -26.71 13.65
CA LYS A 57 -36.23 -25.30 14.06
C LYS A 57 -34.95 -25.12 14.86
N ALA A 58 -34.69 -26.00 15.84
CA ALA A 58 -33.47 -25.96 16.64
C ALA A 58 -32.20 -26.14 15.80
N ILE A 59 -32.22 -27.07 14.83
CA ILE A 59 -31.10 -27.27 13.90
C ILE A 59 -30.83 -26.01 13.07
N SER A 60 -31.88 -25.38 12.54
CA SER A 60 -31.73 -24.13 11.77
C SER A 60 -31.16 -22.98 12.61
N GLU A 61 -31.54 -22.89 13.89
CA GLU A 61 -31.01 -21.88 14.80
C GLU A 61 -29.53 -22.13 15.15
N ILE A 62 -29.16 -23.39 15.38
CA ILE A 62 -27.75 -23.79 15.59
C ILE A 62 -26.90 -23.41 14.38
N ASP A 63 -27.38 -23.64 13.15
CA ASP A 63 -26.63 -23.29 11.94
C ASP A 63 -26.47 -21.77 11.77
N LYS A 64 -27.50 -20.99 12.09
CA LYS A 64 -27.41 -19.51 12.11
C LYS A 64 -26.39 -19.03 13.14
N LEU A 65 -26.39 -19.62 14.33
CA LEU A 65 -25.42 -19.27 15.39
C LEU A 65 -23.99 -19.63 14.98
N LYS A 66 -23.77 -20.80 14.37
CA LYS A 66 -22.46 -21.20 13.83
C LYS A 66 -21.94 -20.21 12.78
N GLN A 67 -22.81 -19.78 11.85
CA GLN A 67 -22.42 -18.77 10.85
C GLN A 67 -22.03 -17.45 11.51
N LYS A 68 -22.82 -16.98 12.49
CA LYS A 68 -22.53 -15.74 13.21
C LYS A 68 -21.21 -15.80 13.99
N VAL A 69 -20.94 -16.92 14.67
CA VAL A 69 -19.67 -17.16 15.37
C VAL A 69 -18.50 -17.11 14.40
N ASN A 70 -18.60 -17.78 13.25
CA ASN A 70 -17.53 -17.78 12.24
C ASN A 70 -17.25 -16.37 11.69
N LEU A 71 -18.29 -15.59 11.38
CA LEU A 71 -18.13 -14.19 10.95
C LEU A 71 -17.44 -13.34 12.03
N THR A 72 -17.84 -13.52 13.29
CA THR A 72 -17.26 -12.77 14.42
C THR A 72 -15.79 -13.14 14.64
N GLU A 73 -15.44 -14.42 14.49
CA GLU A 73 -14.06 -14.91 14.58
C GLU A 73 -13.18 -14.31 13.46
N GLN A 74 -13.69 -14.27 12.23
CA GLN A 74 -13.01 -13.66 11.09
C GLN A 74 -12.77 -12.16 11.28
N GLU A 75 -13.78 -11.43 11.77
CA GLU A 75 -13.66 -9.99 12.07
C GLU A 75 -12.61 -9.74 13.14
N LYS A 76 -12.60 -10.52 14.23
CA LYS A 76 -11.58 -10.43 15.28
C LYS A 76 -10.17 -10.71 14.75
N GLN A 77 -10.01 -11.73 13.91
CA GLN A 77 -8.71 -12.03 13.31
C GLN A 77 -8.21 -10.88 12.43
N LYS A 78 -9.11 -10.27 11.65
CA LYS A 78 -8.78 -9.09 10.83
C LYS A 78 -8.36 -7.90 11.69
N GLU A 79 -9.08 -7.63 12.79
CA GLU A 79 -8.75 -6.54 13.72
C GLU A 79 -7.38 -6.76 14.39
N ILE A 80 -7.07 -8.01 14.78
CA ILE A 80 -5.76 -8.36 15.35
C ILE A 80 -4.64 -8.12 14.32
N GLN A 81 -4.85 -8.52 13.07
CA GLN A 81 -3.86 -8.31 12.00
C GLN A 81 -3.63 -6.82 11.73
N GLU A 82 -4.69 -6.01 11.69
CA GLU A 82 -4.59 -4.56 11.50
C GLU A 82 -3.82 -3.88 12.64
N LYS A 83 -4.08 -4.29 13.90
CA LYS A 83 -3.35 -3.80 15.08
C LYS A 83 -1.86 -4.17 15.03
N GLN A 84 -1.52 -5.39 14.61
CA GLN A 84 -0.13 -5.81 14.43
C GLN A 84 0.59 -5.01 13.35
N ASN A 85 -0.06 -4.80 12.19
CA ASN A 85 0.50 -4.00 11.10
C ASN A 85 0.76 -2.55 11.54
N THR A 86 -0.21 -1.94 12.22
CA THR A 86 -0.09 -0.57 12.74
C THR A 86 1.06 -0.45 13.74
N LYS A 87 1.19 -1.41 14.66
CA LYS A 87 2.30 -1.44 15.62
C LYS A 87 3.66 -1.56 14.94
N SER A 88 3.78 -2.41 13.91
CA SER A 88 5.02 -2.55 13.14
C SER A 88 5.40 -1.28 12.40
N GLU A 89 4.42 -0.58 11.80
CA GLU A 89 4.68 0.67 11.08
C GLU A 89 5.10 1.80 12.03
N LEU A 90 4.47 1.89 13.22
CA LEU A 90 4.86 2.85 14.25
C LEU A 90 6.29 2.63 14.73
N GLU A 91 6.70 1.37 14.91
CA GLU A 91 8.06 1.02 15.30
C GLU A 91 9.09 1.40 14.22
N LYS A 92 8.75 1.16 12.94
CA LYS A 92 9.59 1.59 11.81
C LYS A 92 9.73 3.11 11.75
N GLN A 93 8.63 3.85 11.93
CA GLN A 93 8.68 5.32 11.98
C GLN A 93 9.56 5.82 13.12
N LYS A 94 9.45 5.22 14.32
CA LYS A 94 10.29 5.60 15.45
C LYS A 94 11.78 5.41 15.14
N ARG A 95 12.16 4.26 14.56
CA ARG A 95 13.55 4.01 14.14
C ARG A 95 14.05 4.99 13.08
N ARG A 96 13.19 5.39 12.13
CA ARG A 96 13.54 6.43 11.14
C ARG A 96 13.78 7.78 11.80
N ALA A 97 12.88 8.20 12.69
CA ALA A 97 13.04 9.45 13.42
C ALA A 97 14.32 9.47 14.28
N ASP A 98 14.64 8.36 14.96
CA ASP A 98 15.88 8.24 15.73
C ASP A 98 17.12 8.35 14.83
N SER A 99 17.09 7.75 13.63
CA SER A 99 18.16 7.84 12.64
C SER A 99 18.32 9.24 12.05
N GLU A 100 17.22 9.89 11.68
CA GLU A 100 17.21 11.27 11.17
C GLU A 100 17.73 12.26 12.23
N HIS A 101 17.42 12.01 13.51
CA HIS A 101 17.93 12.85 14.59
C HIS A 101 19.45 12.72 14.74
N ALA A 102 19.97 11.49 14.70
CA ALA A 102 21.41 11.23 14.76
C ALA A 102 22.18 11.82 13.56
N GLU A 103 21.61 11.74 12.35
CA GLU A 103 22.20 12.34 11.15
C GLU A 103 22.22 13.87 11.23
N ASN A 104 21.14 14.49 11.70
CA ASN A 104 21.08 15.94 11.93
C ASN A 104 22.11 16.41 12.95
N ASP A 105 22.32 15.66 14.03
CA ASP A 105 23.34 15.99 15.04
C ASP A 105 24.75 15.93 14.45
N LYS A 106 25.04 14.91 13.64
CA LYS A 106 26.32 14.77 12.94
C LYS A 106 26.55 15.91 11.95
N LEU A 107 25.54 16.27 11.15
CA LEU A 107 25.62 17.38 10.20
C LEU A 107 25.82 18.72 10.91
N LYS A 108 25.19 18.91 12.08
CA LYS A 108 25.38 20.12 12.90
C LYS A 108 26.82 20.20 13.43
N GLN A 109 27.39 19.09 13.87
CA GLN A 109 28.77 19.02 14.32
C GLN A 109 29.76 19.31 13.18
N GLU A 110 29.52 18.76 11.98
CA GLU A 110 30.34 18.98 10.79
C GLU A 110 30.30 20.45 10.35
N LYS A 111 29.11 21.06 10.26
CA LYS A 111 28.97 22.49 9.96
C LYS A 111 29.71 23.39 10.94
N GLN A 112 29.72 23.03 12.23
CA GLN A 112 30.43 23.81 13.23
C GLN A 112 31.96 23.70 13.08
N LYS A 113 32.45 22.51 12.72
CA LYS A 113 33.87 22.29 12.42
C LYS A 113 34.31 23.09 11.20
N ASP A 114 33.54 23.05 10.11
CA ASP A 114 33.81 23.82 8.89
C ASP A 114 33.83 25.32 9.15
N LEU A 115 32.91 25.82 9.98
CA LEU A 115 32.88 27.23 10.36
C LEU A 115 34.13 27.64 11.13
N GLN A 116 34.60 26.79 12.05
CA GLN A 116 35.83 27.04 12.81
C GLN A 116 37.07 27.01 11.91
N GLU A 117 37.13 26.11 10.94
CA GLU A 117 38.22 26.02 9.97
C GLU A 117 38.25 27.25 9.06
N LYS A 118 37.08 27.69 8.56
CA LYS A 118 36.94 28.91 7.77
C LYS A 118 37.40 30.16 8.53
N GLN A 119 37.08 30.26 9.82
CA GLN A 119 37.56 31.36 10.67
C GLN A 119 39.08 31.34 10.84
N LYS A 120 39.69 30.17 11.03
CA LYS A 120 41.16 30.03 11.10
C LYS A 120 41.84 30.48 9.81
N SER A 121 41.35 30.00 8.65
CA SER A 121 41.90 30.42 7.35
C SER A 121 41.73 31.92 7.11
N GLN A 122 40.59 32.50 7.51
CA GLN A 122 40.36 33.95 7.37
C GLN A 122 41.33 34.78 8.23
N PHE A 123 41.62 34.32 9.45
CA PHE A 123 42.63 34.95 10.30
C PHE A 123 44.02 34.89 9.67
N GLU A 124 44.40 33.75 9.10
CA GLU A 124 45.70 33.58 8.46
C GLU A 124 45.86 34.42 7.18
N VAL A 125 44.81 34.51 6.35
CA VAL A 125 44.77 35.44 5.21
C VAL A 125 44.94 36.88 5.67
N THR A 126 44.28 37.28 6.76
CA THR A 126 44.41 38.63 7.32
C THR A 126 45.84 38.90 7.78
N ARG A 127 46.47 37.94 8.49
CA ARG A 127 47.87 38.04 8.93
C ARG A 127 48.82 38.24 7.75
N LEU A 128 48.73 37.37 6.74
CA LEU A 128 49.58 37.41 5.54
C LEU A 128 49.35 38.67 4.69
N THR A 129 48.13 39.19 4.67
CA THR A 129 47.82 40.46 3.98
C THR A 129 48.55 41.63 4.64
N THR A 130 48.50 41.72 5.98
CA THR A 130 49.22 42.76 6.74
C THR A 130 50.74 42.64 6.59
N GLU A 131 51.28 41.42 6.61
CA GLU A 131 52.71 41.17 6.41
C GLU A 131 53.17 41.58 5.00
N ASN A 132 52.40 41.23 3.96
CA ASN A 132 52.67 41.67 2.59
C ASN A 132 52.62 43.20 2.44
N GLN A 133 51.66 43.87 3.09
CA GLN A 133 51.59 45.33 3.10
C GLN A 133 52.84 45.94 3.75
N ASN A 134 53.28 45.42 4.88
CA ASN A 134 54.50 45.88 5.55
C ASN A 134 55.74 45.69 4.64
N LEU A 135 55.91 44.51 4.05
CA LEU A 135 57.01 44.24 3.12
C LEU A 135 56.98 45.18 1.89
N GLN A 136 55.81 45.45 1.32
CA GLN A 136 55.68 46.44 0.24
C GLN A 136 56.13 47.85 0.67
N THR A 137 55.81 48.26 1.90
CA THR A 137 56.28 49.55 2.42
C THR A 137 57.79 49.58 2.64
N GLU A 138 58.41 48.50 3.11
CA GLU A 138 59.88 48.40 3.23
C GLU A 138 60.57 48.42 1.87
N ILE A 139 60.09 47.64 0.89
CA ILE A 139 60.60 47.65 -0.49
C ILE A 139 60.51 49.06 -1.09
N SER A 140 59.40 49.77 -0.86
CA SER A 140 59.22 51.14 -1.36
C SER A 140 60.19 52.14 -0.72
N LYS A 141 60.57 51.95 0.55
CA LYS A 141 61.59 52.75 1.24
C LYS A 141 63.02 52.46 0.78
N LEU A 142 63.29 51.24 0.30
CA LEU A 142 64.60 50.84 -0.23
C LEU A 142 64.80 51.24 -1.70
N ARG A 143 63.72 51.50 -2.44
CA ARG A 143 63.74 51.91 -3.86
C ARG A 143 64.45 53.24 -4.20
N PRO A 144 64.58 54.25 -3.32
CA PRO A 144 65.32 55.48 -3.66
C PRO A 144 66.84 55.28 -3.85
N GLN A 145 67.41 54.13 -3.46
CA GLN A 145 68.87 53.91 -3.56
C GLN A 145 69.33 53.20 -4.85
N ILE A 146 68.40 52.76 -5.72
CA ILE A 146 68.78 52.00 -6.92
C ILE A 146 67.92 52.41 -8.11
N THR A 147 68.21 53.58 -8.68
CA THR A 147 67.81 53.88 -10.07
C THR A 147 69.01 54.35 -10.87
N SER A 148 69.52 53.45 -11.70
CA SER A 148 70.10 53.76 -13.01
C SER A 148 69.18 53.09 -14.06
N PRO A 149 68.82 53.76 -15.16
CA PRO A 149 67.80 53.26 -16.07
C PRO A 149 68.41 52.42 -17.20
N LYS A 150 68.06 51.13 -17.25
CA LYS A 150 67.85 50.33 -18.48
C LYS A 150 67.67 48.87 -18.07
N GLU A 151 66.48 48.31 -18.33
CA GLU A 151 66.37 47.19 -19.27
C GLU A 151 64.91 46.76 -19.47
N GLN A 152 64.70 46.18 -20.64
CA GLN A 152 63.45 45.95 -21.34
C GLN A 152 62.48 45.05 -20.59
N SER A 153 61.21 45.47 -20.63
CA SER A 153 60.05 44.67 -20.27
C SER A 153 59.81 43.55 -21.30
N LYS A 154 59.93 42.31 -20.83
CA LYS A 154 59.46 41.09 -21.50
C LYS A 154 58.04 40.80 -20.99
N PRO A 155 57.02 40.60 -21.85
CA PRO A 155 55.66 40.40 -21.38
C PRO A 155 55.48 38.98 -20.82
N GLU A 156 54.97 38.93 -19.59
CA GLU A 156 54.62 37.73 -18.85
C GLU A 156 53.30 37.12 -19.38
N PRO A 157 53.19 35.79 -19.50
CA PRO A 157 52.02 35.15 -20.09
C PRO A 157 50.83 35.21 -19.14
N LYS A 158 49.77 35.91 -19.56
CA LYS A 158 48.48 35.94 -18.86
C LYS A 158 47.84 34.57 -18.93
N VAL A 159 47.92 33.81 -17.84
CA VAL A 159 47.06 32.64 -17.62
C VAL A 159 45.64 33.17 -17.43
N GLN A 160 44.82 33.08 -18.48
CA GLN A 160 43.39 33.31 -18.38
C GLN A 160 42.79 32.15 -17.57
N GLN A 161 42.73 32.34 -16.25
CA GLN A 161 41.89 31.52 -15.40
C GLN A 161 40.45 31.83 -15.81
N ILE A 162 39.83 30.93 -16.58
CA ILE A 162 38.41 31.00 -16.93
C ILE A 162 37.65 30.82 -15.61
N GLN A 163 37.40 31.90 -14.90
CA GLN A 163 36.37 31.97 -13.89
C GLN A 163 35.04 31.88 -14.65
N GLN A 164 34.56 30.66 -14.88
CA GLN A 164 33.15 30.45 -15.22
C GLN A 164 32.35 31.00 -14.04
N SER A 165 31.86 32.23 -14.18
CA SER A 165 30.91 32.81 -13.25
C SER A 165 29.64 31.98 -13.33
N VAL A 166 29.44 31.12 -12.32
CA VAL A 166 28.19 30.39 -12.18
C VAL A 166 27.11 31.45 -11.91
N PRO A 167 26.11 31.61 -12.79
CA PRO A 167 25.03 32.55 -12.53
C PRO A 167 24.33 32.14 -11.23
N SER A 168 24.20 33.09 -10.31
CA SER A 168 23.68 32.86 -8.95
C SER A 168 22.17 32.64 -8.91
N SER A 169 21.46 32.79 -10.04
CA SER A 169 20.01 32.65 -10.13
C SER A 169 19.62 31.47 -11.02
N LEU A 170 18.88 30.54 -10.44
CA LEU A 170 18.14 29.51 -11.18
C LEU A 170 16.98 30.17 -11.91
N SER A 171 16.96 30.12 -13.23
CA SER A 171 15.79 30.52 -14.02
C SER A 171 14.79 29.36 -14.06
N THR A 172 13.53 29.63 -13.71
CA THR A 172 12.45 28.65 -13.82
C THR A 172 12.06 28.50 -15.29
N ILE A 173 12.15 27.28 -15.82
CA ILE A 173 11.70 26.95 -17.17
C ILE A 173 10.23 26.52 -17.09
N THR A 174 9.37 27.13 -17.91
CA THR A 174 7.99 26.66 -18.08
C THR A 174 8.00 25.35 -18.86
N TYR A 175 7.20 24.37 -18.40
CA TYR A 175 7.15 23.07 -19.03
C TYR A 175 5.71 22.62 -19.31
N GLN A 176 5.56 21.74 -20.29
CA GLN A 176 4.32 21.04 -20.61
C GLN A 176 4.57 19.54 -20.55
N SER A 177 3.69 18.79 -19.87
CA SER A 177 3.76 17.33 -19.90
C SER A 177 3.24 16.79 -21.23
N ILE A 178 3.89 15.75 -21.72
CA ILE A 178 3.48 14.97 -22.87
C ILE A 178 2.95 13.65 -22.31
N ILE A 179 1.61 13.56 -22.22
CA ILE A 179 0.89 12.39 -21.73
C ILE A 179 0.39 11.59 -22.94
N PRO A 180 0.86 10.35 -23.17
CA PRO A 180 0.43 9.56 -24.31
C PRO A 180 -1.08 9.25 -24.29
N ASP A 181 -1.66 9.07 -23.11
CA ASP A 181 -3.07 8.70 -22.93
C ASP A 181 -3.62 9.20 -21.58
N PRO A 182 -4.64 10.09 -21.59
CA PRO A 182 -5.23 10.64 -20.37
C PRO A 182 -6.02 9.62 -19.53
N ASN A 183 -6.29 8.43 -20.07
CA ASN A 183 -6.92 7.33 -19.33
C ASN A 183 -5.96 6.66 -18.35
N HIS A 184 -4.66 6.68 -18.63
CA HIS A 184 -3.64 6.06 -17.75
C HIS A 184 -2.91 7.07 -16.87
N VAL A 185 -2.81 8.32 -17.30
CA VAL A 185 -2.17 9.40 -16.53
C VAL A 185 -3.03 10.65 -16.59
N LYS A 186 -3.18 11.34 -15.47
CA LYS A 186 -3.79 12.67 -15.42
C LYS A 186 -2.83 13.65 -14.77
N GLN A 187 -2.63 14.81 -15.39
CA GLN A 187 -1.99 15.94 -14.74
C GLN A 187 -3.07 16.85 -14.12
N GLN A 188 -2.82 17.29 -12.89
CA GLN A 188 -3.58 18.34 -12.20
C GLN A 188 -2.57 19.33 -11.64
N GLU A 189 -2.48 20.52 -12.23
CA GLU A 189 -1.43 21.50 -11.90
C GLU A 189 -0.02 20.86 -12.00
N ASN A 190 0.77 20.92 -10.94
CA ASN A 190 2.10 20.31 -10.85
C ASN A 190 2.08 18.85 -10.36
N LYS A 191 0.89 18.23 -10.27
CA LYS A 191 0.71 16.86 -9.81
C LYS A 191 0.44 15.92 -10.96
N ILE A 192 1.20 14.82 -11.00
CA ILE A 192 0.97 13.71 -11.90
C ILE A 192 0.26 12.60 -11.12
N ILE A 193 -0.87 12.13 -11.64
CA ILE A 193 -1.69 11.08 -11.04
C ILE A 193 -1.72 9.89 -12.00
N LEU A 194 -1.18 8.77 -11.53
CA LEU A 194 -1.20 7.51 -12.24
C LEU A 194 -2.54 6.79 -12.00
N LYS A 195 -3.16 6.29 -13.07
CA LYS A 195 -4.39 5.47 -13.04
C LYS A 195 -4.14 4.00 -13.42
N SER A 196 -3.03 3.70 -14.11
CA SER A 196 -2.60 2.35 -14.50
C SER A 196 -1.45 1.83 -13.63
N HIS A 197 -0.94 0.63 -13.92
CA HIS A 197 0.23 0.09 -13.23
C HIS A 197 1.55 0.74 -13.68
N VAL A 198 1.65 1.14 -14.96
CA VAL A 198 2.85 1.70 -15.56
C VAL A 198 2.47 2.89 -16.45
N ALA A 199 3.26 3.95 -16.41
CA ALA A 199 3.20 5.00 -17.42
C ALA A 199 4.53 5.73 -17.54
N THR A 200 4.80 6.26 -18.73
CA THR A 200 5.95 7.12 -19.01
C THR A 200 5.44 8.47 -19.50
N ILE A 201 6.01 9.55 -18.96
CA ILE A 201 5.63 10.93 -19.27
C ILE A 201 6.90 11.66 -19.67
N ALA A 202 6.84 12.43 -20.75
CA ALA A 202 7.91 13.33 -21.15
C ALA A 202 7.53 14.78 -20.87
N PHE A 203 8.51 15.68 -20.84
CA PHE A 203 8.30 17.11 -20.63
C PHE A 203 8.93 17.92 -21.78
N ASN A 204 8.23 18.95 -22.23
CA ASN A 204 8.67 19.95 -23.20
C ASN A 204 8.94 21.27 -22.44
N PRO A 205 10.02 22.05 -22.68
CA PRO A 205 10.87 22.10 -23.87
C PRO A 205 11.91 20.99 -23.98
N VAL A 206 12.33 20.69 -25.22
CA VAL A 206 13.59 19.98 -25.49
C VAL A 206 14.76 20.84 -25.04
N ILE A 207 15.66 20.26 -24.24
CA ILE A 207 16.84 20.94 -23.74
C ILE A 207 17.99 20.69 -24.69
N THR A 208 18.47 21.75 -25.35
CA THR A 208 19.57 21.67 -26.33
C THR A 208 20.95 21.89 -25.72
N SER A 209 21.03 22.56 -24.56
CA SER A 209 22.28 22.86 -23.85
C SER A 209 22.02 23.28 -22.41
N GLY A 210 23.01 23.08 -21.52
CA GLY A 210 22.98 23.56 -20.14
C GLY A 210 22.51 22.51 -19.13
N ILE A 211 22.40 22.89 -17.87
CA ILE A 211 22.06 22.01 -16.75
C ILE A 211 20.61 22.24 -16.35
N VAL A 212 19.82 21.16 -16.29
CA VAL A 212 18.42 21.20 -15.84
C VAL A 212 18.28 20.39 -14.57
N ARG A 213 17.57 20.96 -13.60
CA ARG A 213 17.23 20.31 -12.34
C ARG A 213 15.74 20.00 -12.31
N PHE A 214 15.40 18.73 -12.13
CA PHE A 214 14.05 18.28 -11.82
C PHE A 214 13.91 18.12 -10.31
N GLY A 215 12.82 18.63 -9.74
CA GLY A 215 12.53 18.53 -8.31
C GLY A 215 11.06 18.16 -8.08
N GLY A 216 10.80 17.37 -7.04
CA GLY A 216 9.45 16.92 -6.68
C GLY A 216 9.49 15.91 -5.54
N PHE A 217 8.33 15.41 -5.15
CA PHE A 217 8.18 14.34 -4.16
C PHE A 217 7.14 13.32 -4.64
N LEU A 218 7.26 12.08 -4.17
CA LEU A 218 6.32 11.01 -4.49
C LEU A 218 5.27 10.92 -3.39
N GLU A 219 4.01 11.22 -3.71
CA GLU A 219 2.88 11.10 -2.79
C GLU A 219 2.15 9.77 -3.02
N LYS A 220 1.93 8.97 -1.97
CA LYS A 220 1.19 7.69 -2.03
C LYS A 220 1.75 6.68 -3.06
N HIS A 221 3.06 6.69 -3.28
CA HIS A 221 3.72 5.79 -4.22
C HIS A 221 3.95 4.41 -3.57
N PRO A 222 3.32 3.31 -4.06
CA PRO A 222 3.63 1.98 -3.56
C PRO A 222 5.12 1.70 -3.79
N SER A 223 5.84 1.03 -2.89
CA SER A 223 7.32 1.00 -2.85
C SER A 223 8.02 0.55 -4.15
N ILE A 224 7.28 -0.03 -5.08
CA ILE A 224 7.66 -0.57 -6.38
C ILE A 224 7.86 0.53 -7.43
N ASN A 225 9.14 0.87 -7.65
CA ASN A 225 9.73 1.29 -8.93
C ASN A 225 9.33 2.69 -9.46
N PHE A 226 10.17 3.69 -9.18
CA PHE A 226 10.14 5.01 -9.83
C PHE A 226 11.40 5.18 -10.69
N MET A 227 11.26 5.75 -11.88
CA MET A 227 12.37 6.12 -12.74
C MET A 227 12.24 7.57 -13.19
N ILE A 228 13.38 8.24 -13.29
CA ILE A 228 13.52 9.57 -13.89
C ILE A 228 14.70 9.54 -14.85
N GLY A 229 14.66 10.31 -15.92
CA GLY A 229 15.72 10.25 -16.93
C GLY A 229 15.58 11.31 -18.01
N ILE A 230 16.48 11.22 -18.96
CA ILE A 230 16.53 12.05 -20.17
C ILE A 230 16.21 11.14 -21.35
N ALA A 231 15.41 11.65 -22.28
CA ALA A 231 15.12 10.97 -23.53
C ALA A 231 15.63 11.82 -24.69
N ASP A 232 16.10 11.15 -25.75
CA ASP A 232 16.30 11.79 -27.03
C ASP A 232 14.99 12.41 -27.51
N SER A 233 15.06 13.56 -28.17
CA SER A 233 13.87 14.29 -28.62
C SER A 233 12.99 13.50 -29.60
N SER A 234 13.53 12.46 -30.24
CA SER A 234 12.79 11.54 -31.12
C SER A 234 12.15 10.35 -30.39
N ALA A 235 12.27 10.26 -29.07
CA ALA A 235 11.64 9.19 -28.29
C ALA A 235 10.11 9.37 -28.27
N VAL A 236 9.37 8.29 -28.52
CA VAL A 236 7.90 8.29 -28.50
C VAL A 236 7.44 7.27 -27.48
N PHE A 237 6.82 7.73 -26.39
CA PHE A 237 6.36 6.88 -25.31
C PHE A 237 4.95 6.39 -25.54
N GLY A 238 4.76 5.08 -25.40
CA GLY A 238 3.46 4.44 -25.51
C GLY A 238 2.64 4.54 -24.23
N SER A 239 1.33 4.46 -24.40
CA SER A 239 0.36 4.32 -23.31
C SER A 239 0.56 2.99 -22.56
N ASN A 240 0.62 3.04 -21.22
CA ASN A 240 0.85 1.89 -20.34
C ASN A 240 2.17 1.11 -20.60
N LYS A 241 3.24 1.82 -21.00
CA LYS A 241 4.57 1.25 -21.27
C LYS A 241 5.66 1.93 -20.45
N GLY A 242 6.69 1.16 -20.09
CA GLY A 242 7.92 1.67 -19.48
C GLY A 242 8.80 2.45 -20.46
N PRO A 243 9.75 3.27 -19.97
CA PRO A 243 10.59 4.13 -20.82
C PRO A 243 11.55 3.35 -21.73
N TRP A 244 11.78 2.06 -21.47
CA TRP A 244 12.64 1.19 -22.28
C TRP A 244 11.89 0.38 -23.33
N GLU A 245 10.56 0.35 -23.26
CA GLU A 245 9.77 -0.49 -24.16
C GLU A 245 9.73 0.09 -25.59
N GLY A 246 9.61 -0.81 -26.57
CA GLY A 246 9.65 -0.46 -27.99
C GLY A 246 11.06 -0.12 -28.44
N GLU A 247 11.21 1.00 -29.16
CA GLU A 247 12.50 1.46 -29.70
C GLU A 247 13.24 2.43 -28.75
N ASN A 248 12.73 2.63 -27.53
CA ASN A 248 13.21 3.66 -26.62
C ASN A 248 14.38 3.22 -25.73
N GLU A 249 14.75 1.93 -25.73
CA GLU A 249 15.86 1.41 -24.92
C GLU A 249 17.17 2.15 -25.20
N LYS A 250 17.43 2.52 -26.46
CA LYS A 250 18.65 3.27 -26.87
C LYS A 250 18.46 4.78 -26.91
N LYS A 251 17.23 5.25 -26.69
CA LYS A 251 16.86 6.68 -26.73
C LYS A 251 16.66 7.26 -25.34
N THR A 252 16.89 6.50 -24.28
CA THR A 252 16.66 6.95 -22.90
C THR A 252 17.86 6.65 -22.02
N VAL A 253 18.23 7.63 -21.20
CA VAL A 253 19.17 7.46 -20.09
C VAL A 253 18.37 7.67 -18.82
N ARG A 254 18.24 6.62 -18.02
CA ARG A 254 17.30 6.58 -16.89
C ARG A 254 17.99 6.17 -15.61
N TYR A 255 17.47 6.73 -14.54
CA TYR A 255 17.88 6.47 -13.18
C TYR A 255 16.82 5.61 -12.49
N TYR A 256 17.26 4.52 -11.86
CA TYR A 256 16.39 3.61 -11.11
C TYR A 256 16.72 3.73 -9.62
N LYS A 257 15.71 4.07 -8.82
CA LYS A 257 15.59 4.40 -7.37
C LYS A 257 16.66 3.99 -6.31
N GLU A 258 17.89 3.59 -6.62
CA GLU A 258 18.91 3.16 -5.64
C GLU A 258 20.09 4.12 -5.38
N TYR A 259 20.20 5.28 -6.02
CA TYR A 259 21.36 6.21 -6.02
C TYR A 259 20.94 7.63 -6.46
N ASP A 260 21.77 8.64 -6.19
CA ASP A 260 21.56 10.02 -6.64
C ASP A 260 22.15 10.23 -8.05
N LEU A 261 21.45 10.96 -8.93
CA LEU A 261 21.91 11.28 -10.28
C LEU A 261 22.38 12.73 -10.39
N TYR A 262 23.66 12.90 -10.71
CA TYR A 262 24.23 14.14 -11.23
C TYR A 262 24.62 13.92 -12.70
N ILE A 263 23.94 14.57 -13.64
CA ILE A 263 24.34 14.58 -15.06
C ILE A 263 24.64 16.03 -15.46
N GLN A 264 25.84 16.23 -15.99
CA GLN A 264 26.27 17.46 -16.64
C GLN A 264 26.14 17.25 -18.16
N ILE A 265 25.34 18.09 -18.82
CA ILE A 265 25.17 18.13 -20.29
C ILE A 265 26.04 19.24 -20.86
#